data_AF-A0A1I5UQ37-F1
#
_entry.id   AF-A0A1I5UQ37-F1
#
_cell.length_a   1.000
_cell.length_b   1.000
_cell.length_c   1.000
_cell.angle_alpha   90.00
_cell.angle_beta   90.00
_cell.angle_gamma   90.00
#
_symmetry.space_group_name_H-M   'P 1'
#
loop_
_entity.id
_entity.type
_entity.pdbx_description
1 polymer ?
#
loop_
_entity_poly.entity_id
_entity_poly.type
_entity_poly.pdbx_seq_one_letter_code
_entity_poly.pdbx_strand_id
1 'polypeptide(L)' 'MSGMMNGTGMMGSGFCVFLGILIILAIIAVVVWMRRGTGTNHSSQSSSSHSLEILKERLAKGEISEEEYDHLKRKLDEQG' A
#
# COMPACT_ATOMS: atom_id res chain seq x y z
N MET A 1 53.04 -2.73 6.64
CA MET A 1 52.90 -1.45 5.92
C MET A 1 51.55 -0.89 6.30
N SER A 2 51.52 -0.12 7.38
CA SER A 2 50.31 0.45 7.96
C SER A 2 50.51 1.96 8.03
N GLY A 3 49.71 2.69 7.27
CA GLY A 3 49.69 4.14 7.30
C GLY A 3 49.47 4.75 5.93
N MET A 4 48.72 5.86 5.92
CA MET A 4 48.41 6.77 4.79
C MET A 4 47.21 6.30 3.96
N MET A 5 46.03 6.93 3.91
CA MET A 5 45.59 8.28 4.27
C MET A 5 44.09 8.23 4.56
N ASN A 6 43.66 8.40 5.82
CA ASN A 6 42.28 8.76 6.14
C ASN A 6 42.18 10.30 6.16
N GLY A 7 42.34 10.89 4.98
CA GLY A 7 42.33 12.34 4.73
C GLY A 7 40.97 12.85 4.29
N THR A 8 39.87 12.37 4.86
CA THR A 8 38.51 12.86 4.58
C THR A 8 37.76 13.19 5.87
N GLY A 9 38.49 13.68 6.86
CA GLY A 9 37.92 14.23 8.09
C GLY A 9 37.26 15.57 7.80
N MET A 10 35.98 15.67 8.15
CA MET A 10 35.22 16.90 8.41
C MET A 10 34.40 17.54 7.27
N MET A 11 34.72 17.33 5.99
CA MET A 11 33.87 17.77 4.86
C MET A 11 33.26 16.61 4.05
N GLY A 12 33.38 15.38 4.54
CA GLY A 12 32.73 14.18 3.96
C GLY A 12 31.80 13.48 4.95
N SER A 13 31.89 13.81 6.24
CA SER A 13 31.11 13.15 7.30
C SER A 13 29.60 13.40 7.16
N GLY A 14 29.20 14.64 6.86
CA GLY A 14 27.79 14.98 6.64
C GLY A 14 27.18 14.29 5.41
N PHE A 15 27.94 14.19 4.32
CA PHE A 15 27.50 13.51 3.10
C PHE A 15 27.39 11.99 3.27
N CYS A 16 28.33 11.37 3.99
CA CYS A 16 28.23 9.95 4.34
C CYS A 16 27.03 9.64 5.24
N VAL A 17 26.72 10.49 6.21
CA VAL A 17 25.53 10.33 7.06
C VAL A 17 24.25 10.52 6.24
N PHE A 18 24.20 11.54 5.38
CA PHE A 18 23.08 11.78 4.48
C PHE A 18 22.81 10.58 3.55
N LEU A 19 23.86 10.04 2.92
CA LEU A 19 23.73 8.84 2.08
C LEU A 19 23.26 7.62 2.86
N GLY A 20 23.71 7.43 4.11
CA GLY A 20 23.22 6.36 4.98
C GLY A 20 21.72 6.48 5.26
N ILE A 21 21.24 7.68 5.56
CA ILE A 21 19.81 7.95 5.79
C ILE A 21 18.99 7.69 4.52
N LEU A 22 19.50 8.09 3.35
CA LEU A 22 18.84 7.89 2.05
C LEU A 22 18.67 6.40 1.72
N ILE A 23 19.68 5.57 2.02
CA ILE A 23 19.58 4.11 1.84
C ILE A 23 18.49 3.53 2.75
N ILE A 24 18.44 3.95 4.01
CA ILE A 24 17.40 3.50 4.96
C ILE A 24 16.01 3.91 4.47
N LEU A 25 15.84 5.17 4.02
CA LEU A 25 14.58 5.65 3.46
C LEU A 25 14.19 4.88 2.19
N ALA A 26 15.14 4.53 1.31
CA ALA A 26 14.88 3.73 0.12
C ALA A 26 14.37 2.33 0.48
N ILE A 27 14.97 1.67 1.48
CA ILE A 27 14.52 0.36 1.96
C ILE A 27 13.10 0.46 2.54
N ILE A 28 12.83 1.46 3.39
CA ILE A 28 11.49 1.70 3.95
C ILE A 28 10.49 1.95 2.83
N ALA A 29 10.85 2.76 1.82
CA ALA A 29 10.00 3.04 0.67
C ALA A 29 9.67 1.77 -0.13
N VAL A 30 10.64 0.88 -0.35
CA VAL A 30 10.41 -0.41 -1.03
C VAL A 30 9.48 -1.31 -0.21
N VAL A 31 9.68 -1.41 1.10
CA VAL A 31 8.81 -2.21 1.99
C VAL A 31 7.39 -1.64 2.03
N VAL A 32 7.25 -0.32 2.15
CA VAL A 32 5.97 0.37 2.13
C VAL A 32 5.30 0.24 0.77
N TRP A 33 6.05 0.33 -0.33
CA TRP A 33 5.53 0.17 -1.69
C TRP A 33 5.11 -1.27 -1.97
N MET A 34 5.84 -2.27 -1.47
CA MET A 34 5.45 -3.68 -1.57
C MET A 34 4.18 -3.97 -0.75
N ARG A 35 4.04 -3.37 0.42
CA ARG A 35 2.83 -3.45 1.24
C ARG A 35 1.65 -2.64 0.67
N ARG A 36 1.92 -1.52 0.01
CA ARG A 36 0.92 -0.70 -0.69
C ARG A 36 0.62 -1.21 -2.10
N GLY A 37 1.42 -2.12 -2.64
CA GLY A 37 1.28 -2.73 -3.96
C GLY A 37 0.08 -3.67 -4.10
N THR A 38 -0.63 -3.95 -3.01
CA THR A 38 -1.96 -4.61 -3.03
C THR A 38 -3.11 -3.67 -2.67
N GLY A 39 -2.81 -2.39 -2.43
CA GLY A 39 -3.78 -1.36 -2.09
C GLY A 39 -3.58 -0.18 -3.01
N THR A 40 -3.81 -0.40 -4.32
CA THR A 40 -4.09 0.71 -5.22
C THR A 40 -5.24 1.49 -4.62
N ASN A 41 -4.93 2.67 -4.09
CA ASN A 41 -5.85 3.77 -3.97
C ASN A 41 -6.34 4.10 -5.39
N HIS A 42 -7.29 3.33 -5.88
CA HIS A 42 -8.24 3.81 -6.86
C HIS A 42 -9.54 4.05 -6.11
N SER A 43 -9.79 5.34 -5.93
CA SER A 43 -11.10 5.94 -5.94
C SER A 43 -11.90 5.88 -4.63
N SER A 44 -12.12 7.08 -4.11
CA SER A 44 -13.39 7.58 -3.58
C SER A 44 -14.61 7.37 -4.52
N GLN A 45 -14.53 6.43 -5.46
CA GLN A 45 -15.56 5.94 -6.38
C GLN A 45 -15.67 4.39 -6.36
N SER A 46 -14.87 3.70 -5.54
CA SER A 46 -14.84 2.22 -5.42
C SER A 46 -15.49 1.68 -4.14
N SER A 47 -16.02 2.54 -3.27
CA SER A 47 -16.77 2.06 -2.10
C SER A 47 -17.97 1.20 -2.54
N SER A 48 -18.62 1.55 -3.66
CA SER A 48 -19.67 0.74 -4.27
C SER A 48 -19.12 -0.57 -4.85
N SER A 49 -18.04 -0.54 -5.62
CA SER A 49 -17.46 -1.74 -6.23
C SER A 49 -16.88 -2.71 -5.21
N HIS A 50 -16.24 -2.21 -4.14
CA HIS A 50 -15.72 -3.03 -3.06
C HIS A 50 -16.85 -3.66 -2.24
N SER A 51 -17.93 -2.90 -1.99
CA SER A 51 -19.13 -3.43 -1.30
C SER A 51 -19.81 -4.53 -2.14
N LEU A 52 -19.93 -4.34 -3.45
CA LEU A 52 -20.48 -5.35 -4.37
C LEU A 52 -19.61 -6.61 -4.46
N GLU A 53 -18.28 -6.45 -4.46
CA GLU A 53 -17.33 -7.57 -4.48
C GLU A 53 -17.45 -8.42 -3.21
N ILE A 54 -17.56 -7.79 -2.04
CA ILE A 54 -17.80 -8.48 -0.75
C ILE A 54 -19.14 -9.22 -0.77
N LEU A 55 -20.21 -8.62 -1.28
CA LEU A 55 -21.51 -9.29 -1.38
C LEU A 55 -21.45 -10.53 -2.29
N LYS A 56 -20.77 -10.42 -3.43
CA LYS A 56 -20.60 -11.54 -4.37
C LYS A 56 -19.81 -12.69 -3.75
N GLU A 57 -18.77 -12.40 -2.96
CA GLU A 57 -17.99 -13.41 -2.26
C GLU A 57 -18.86 -14.18 -1.24
N ARG A 58 -19.72 -13.48 -0.48
CA ARG A 58 -20.63 -14.10 0.49
C ARG A 58 -21.72 -14.95 -0.16
N LEU A 59 -22.23 -14.52 -1.31
CA LEU A 59 -23.17 -15.31 -2.11
C LEU A 59 -22.51 -16.61 -2.60
N ALA A 60 -21.27 -16.53 -3.09
CA ALA A 60 -20.51 -17.70 -3.53
C ALA A 60 -20.18 -18.66 -2.36
N LYS A 61 -20.02 -18.13 -1.14
CA LYS A 61 -19.89 -18.91 0.09
C LYS A 61 -21.21 -19.48 0.60
N GLY A 62 -22.35 -19.05 0.05
CA GLY A 62 -23.68 -19.43 0.51
C GLY A 62 -24.08 -18.82 1.86
N GLU A 63 -23.38 -17.76 2.30
CA GLU A 63 -23.67 -17.06 3.56
C GLU A 63 -24.88 -16.11 3.44
N ILE A 64 -25.22 -15.73 2.22
CA ILE A 64 -26.40 -14.92 1.88
C ILE A 64 -27.17 -15.61 0.77
N SER A 65 -28.48 -15.42 0.74
CA SER A 65 -29.34 -15.88 -0.35
C SER A 65 -29.29 -14.95 -1.57
N GLU A 66 -29.69 -15.45 -2.75
CA GLU A 66 -29.80 -14.64 -3.97
C GLU A 66 -30.77 -13.45 -3.79
N GLU A 67 -31.85 -13.65 -3.02
CA GLU A 67 -32.83 -12.60 -2.72
C GLU A 67 -32.21 -11.45 -1.91
N GLU A 68 -31.39 -11.78 -0.91
CA GLU A 68 -30.68 -10.79 -0.09
C GLU A 68 -29.61 -10.06 -0.90
N TYR A 69 -28.91 -10.76 -1.78
CA TYR A 69 -27.93 -10.17 -2.68
C TYR A 69 -28.55 -9.12 -3.58
N ASP A 70 -29.69 -9.42 -4.22
CA ASP A 70 -30.36 -8.50 -5.13
C ASP A 70 -30.90 -7.25 -4.40
N HIS A 71 -31.44 -7.42 -3.20
CA HIS A 71 -31.91 -6.30 -2.40
C HIS A 71 -30.77 -5.37 -1.98
N LEU A 72 -29.62 -5.93 -1.57
CA LEU A 72 -28.44 -5.16 -1.18
C LEU A 72 -27.75 -4.49 -2.38
N LYS A 73 -27.66 -5.18 -3.52
CA LYS A 73 -27.14 -4.65 -4.77
C LYS A 73 -27.93 -3.42 -5.21
N ARG A 74 -29.27 -3.49 -5.19
CA ARG A 74 -30.13 -2.36 -5.54
C ARG A 74 -29.94 -1.17 -4.60
N LYS A 75 -29.84 -1.41 -3.29
CA LYS A 75 -29.58 -0.36 -2.29
C LYS A 75 -28.21 0.31 -2.45
N LEU A 76 -27.21 -0.41 -2.96
CA LEU A 76 -25.88 0.14 -3.23
C LEU A 76 -25.84 0.93 -4.54
N ASP A 77 -26.59 0.50 -5.56
CA ASP A 77 -26.74 1.19 -6.84
C ASP A 77 -27.53 2.51 -6.68
N GLU A 78 -28.58 2.51 -5.86
CA GLU A 78 -29.39 3.69 -5.55
C GLU A 78 -28.66 4.76 -4.68
N GLN A 79 -27.51 4.43 -4.08
CA GLN A 79 -26.71 5.34 -3.24
C GLN A 79 -25.45 5.89 -3.95
N GLY A 80 -25.28 5.61 -5.25
CA GLY A 80 -24.17 6.08 -6.10
C GLY A 80 -24.46 7.36 -6.86
#